data_AF-A0A941WCC1-F1
#
_entry.id   AF-A0A941WCC1-F1
#
_cell.length_a   1.000
_cell.length_b   1.000
_cell.length_c   1.000
_cell.angle_alpha   90.00
_cell.angle_beta   90.00
_cell.angle_gamma   90.00
#
_symmetry.space_group_name_H-M   'P 1'
#
loop_
_entity.id
_entity.type
_entity.pdbx_description
1 polymer ?
#
loop_
_entity_poly.entity_id
_entity_poly.type
_entity_poly.pdbx_seq_one_letter_code
_entity_poly.pdbx_strand_id
1 'polypeptide(L)'
;MDERLKKQLEFLSVIDRMKSIYRRNVIADGSRRGETDAEHSWHLCLYAITLAEYAPRGTDIDRTVRLCLTHDLVEVYAGDTFCYDEAGYRD
;
A
#
# COMPACT_ATOMS: atom_id res chain seq x y z
N MET A 1 -0.72 7.15 30.15
CA MET A 1 -0.90 7.49 28.71
C MET A 1 -2.35 7.21 28.38
N ASP A 2 -3.01 8.12 27.66
CA ASP A 2 -4.41 7.93 27.24
C ASP A 2 -4.57 6.64 26.41
N GLU A 3 -5.62 5.85 26.69
CA GLU A 3 -5.84 4.54 26.05
C GLU A 3 -6.07 4.66 24.54
N ARG A 4 -6.70 5.77 24.10
CA ARG A 4 -6.85 6.05 22.67
C ARG A 4 -5.50 6.29 22.01
N LEU A 5 -4.66 7.16 22.59
CA LEU A 5 -3.32 7.42 22.07
C LEU A 5 -2.46 6.14 22.02
N LYS A 6 -2.54 5.28 23.04
CA LYS A 6 -1.82 4.01 23.07
C LYS A 6 -2.16 3.11 21.88
N LYS A 7 -3.45 2.93 21.57
CA LYS A 7 -3.90 2.13 20.42
C LYS A 7 -3.46 2.73 19.08
N GLN A 8 -3.42 4.07 18.96
CA GLN A 8 -2.94 4.73 17.75
C GLN A 8 -1.44 4.49 17.54
N LEU A 9 -0.63 4.59 18.59
CA LEU A 9 0.80 4.31 18.51
C LEU A 9 1.09 2.83 18.22
N GLU A 10 0.30 1.92 18.80
CA GLU A 10 0.37 0.50 18.50
C GLU A 10 0.04 0.21 17.02
N PHE A 11 -1.05 0.78 16.50
CA PHE A 11 -1.40 0.68 15.08
C PHE A 11 -0.26 1.18 14.18
N LEU A 12 0.29 2.37 14.45
CA LEU A 12 1.41 2.94 13.69
C LEU A 12 2.65 2.03 13.73
N SER A 13 2.91 1.39 14.87
CA SER A 13 4.01 0.43 15.01
C SER A 13 3.77 -0.87 14.26
N VAL A 14 2.52 -1.33 14.18
CA VAL A 14 2.14 -2.55 13.44
C VAL A 14 2.30 -2.33 11.94
N ILE A 15 1.79 -1.22 11.40
CA ILE A 15 1.82 -0.97 9.95
C ILE A 15 3.23 -0.65 9.42
N ASP A 16 4.19 -0.30 10.28
CA ASP A 16 5.60 -0.16 9.87
C ASP A 16 6.16 -1.43 9.21
N ARG A 17 5.59 -2.59 9.56
CA ARG A 17 5.92 -3.90 8.96
C ARG A 17 5.67 -3.97 7.45
N MET A 18 4.84 -3.10 6.88
CA MET A 18 4.66 -3.00 5.42
C MET A 18 5.98 -2.76 4.67
N LYS A 19 6.97 -2.13 5.32
CA LYS A 19 8.32 -1.93 4.76
C LYS A 19 9.11 -3.23 4.58
N SER A 20 8.57 -4.35 5.07
CA SER A 20 9.18 -5.68 4.98
C SER A 20 8.29 -6.69 4.25
N ILE A 21 7.15 -6.27 3.68
CA ILE A 21 6.36 -7.09 2.78
C ILE A 21 6.82 -6.78 1.35
N TYR A 22 7.28 -7.80 0.65
CA TYR A 22 7.94 -7.68 -0.65
C TYR A 22 7.04 -8.19 -1.77
N ARG A 23 6.91 -7.39 -2.82
CA ARG A 23 6.15 -7.67 -4.04
C ARG A 23 7.03 -8.27 -5.12
N ARG A 24 6.45 -8.90 -6.14
CA ARG A 24 7.25 -9.43 -7.27
C ARG A 24 7.76 -8.35 -8.24
N ASN A 25 7.28 -7.12 -8.10
CA ASN A 25 7.60 -5.97 -8.96
C ASN A 25 9.09 -5.61 -8.91
N VAL A 26 9.60 -5.13 -10.04
CA VAL A 26 10.98 -4.61 -10.18
C VAL A 26 10.92 -3.09 -10.08
N ILE A 27 11.85 -2.50 -9.33
CA ILE A 27 11.99 -1.04 -9.28
C ILE A 27 12.30 -0.52 -10.68
N ALA A 28 11.81 0.68 -11.03
CA ALA A 28 11.89 1.23 -12.38
C ALA A 28 13.32 1.33 -12.95
N ASP A 29 14.34 1.47 -12.10
CA ASP A 29 15.75 1.51 -12.51
C ASP A 29 16.39 0.12 -12.70
N GLY A 30 15.64 -0.95 -12.44
CA GLY A 30 16.11 -2.33 -12.54
C GLY A 30 17.06 -2.77 -11.42
N SER A 31 17.31 -1.92 -10.41
CA SER A 31 18.31 -2.18 -9.37
C SER A 31 17.96 -3.37 -8.47
N ARG A 32 16.66 -3.58 -8.24
CA ARG A 32 16.15 -4.56 -7.29
C ARG A 32 14.79 -5.08 -7.74
N ARG A 33 14.63 -6.40 -7.61
CA ARG A 33 13.30 -7.03 -7.55
C ARG A 33 12.85 -7.08 -6.10
N GLY A 34 11.57 -6.79 -5.85
CA GLY A 34 11.06 -6.73 -4.49
C GLY A 34 10.58 -5.34 -4.06
N GLU A 35 9.88 -4.57 -4.89
CA GLU A 35 9.19 -3.36 -4.36
C GLU A 35 8.43 -3.73 -3.07
N THR A 36 8.52 -2.92 -2.02
CA THR A 36 7.76 -3.17 -0.79
C THR A 36 6.36 -2.57 -0.85
N ASP A 37 5.39 -3.08 -0.11
CA ASP A 37 4.03 -2.51 -0.12
C ASP A 37 4.00 -1.05 0.36
N ALA A 38 4.94 -0.68 1.23
CA ALA A 38 5.13 0.71 1.65
C ALA A 38 5.61 1.60 0.48
N GLU A 39 6.61 1.15 -0.30
CA GLU A 39 7.08 1.84 -1.51
C GLU A 39 5.96 1.92 -2.55
N HIS A 40 5.23 0.82 -2.75
CA HIS A 40 4.11 0.73 -3.67
C HIS A 40 3.00 1.74 -3.33
N SER A 41 2.54 1.73 -2.08
CA SER A 41 1.46 2.60 -1.60
C SER A 41 1.85 4.07 -1.68
N TRP A 42 3.09 4.41 -1.34
CA TRP A 42 3.62 5.77 -1.50
C TRP A 42 3.61 6.21 -2.96
N HIS A 43 4.11 5.36 -3.87
CA HIS A 43 4.20 5.69 -5.28
C HIS A 43 2.80 5.81 -5.90
N LEU A 44 1.87 4.94 -5.52
CA LEU A 44 0.47 5.00 -5.96
C LEU A 44 -0.24 6.29 -5.51
N CYS A 45 0.07 6.80 -4.31
CA CYS A 45 -0.43 8.12 -3.89
C CYS A 45 0.08 9.24 -4.79
N LEU A 46 1.36 9.19 -5.20
CA LEU A 46 1.89 10.17 -6.16
C LEU A 46 1.21 10.04 -7.52
N TYR A 47 0.95 8.83 -8.01
CA TYR A 47 0.14 8.63 -9.22
C TYR A 47 -1.25 9.27 -9.09
N ALA A 48 -1.95 9.04 -7.98
CA ALA A 48 -3.29 9.59 -7.75
C ALA A 48 -3.30 11.14 -7.77
N ILE A 49 -2.27 11.76 -7.18
CA ILE A 49 -2.15 13.23 -7.15
C ILE A 49 -1.72 13.77 -8.52
N THR A 50 -0.70 13.19 -9.14
CA THR A 50 -0.11 13.69 -10.39
C THR A 50 -1.04 13.47 -11.59
N LEU A 51 -1.78 12.36 -11.62
CA LEU A 51 -2.70 12.01 -12.71
C LEU A 51 -4.15 12.43 -12.43
N ALA A 52 -4.38 13.30 -11.44
CA ALA A 52 -5.73 13.71 -11.04
C ALA A 52 -6.55 14.32 -12.19
N GLU A 53 -5.91 14.98 -13.16
CA GLU A 53 -6.57 15.56 -14.34
C GLU A 53 -7.23 14.52 -15.27
N TYR A 54 -6.77 13.27 -15.20
CA TYR A 54 -7.33 12.14 -15.97
C TYR A 54 -8.46 11.42 -15.22
N ALA A 55 -8.71 11.77 -13.97
CA ALA A 55 -9.74 11.12 -13.16
C ALA A 55 -11.16 11.52 -13.63
N PRO A 56 -12.16 10.63 -13.49
CA PRO A 56 -13.55 10.97 -13.76
C PRO A 56 -14.02 12.21 -12.99
N ARG A 57 -14.88 13.03 -13.61
CA ARG A 57 -15.41 14.24 -12.98
C ARG A 57 -16.09 13.91 -11.65
N GLY A 58 -15.72 14.64 -10.60
CA GLY A 58 -16.25 14.43 -9.24
C GLY A 58 -15.44 13.45 -8.39
N THR A 59 -14.30 12.95 -8.88
CA THR A 59 -13.37 12.16 -8.06
C THR A 59 -12.80 13.02 -6.93
N ASP A 60 -12.92 12.52 -5.69
CA ASP A 60 -12.31 13.12 -4.51
C ASP A 60 -10.87 12.57 -4.38
N ILE A 61 -9.88 13.38 -4.77
CA ILE A 61 -8.48 12.98 -4.76
C ILE A 61 -7.97 12.73 -3.34
N ASP A 62 -8.41 13.52 -2.35
CA ASP A 62 -8.00 13.33 -0.95
C ASP A 62 -8.52 11.99 -0.41
N ARG A 63 -9.75 11.61 -0.78
CA ARG A 63 -10.28 10.28 -0.46
C ARG A 63 -9.50 9.18 -1.18
N THR A 64 -9.14 9.37 -2.44
CA THR A 64 -8.33 8.40 -3.20
C THR A 64 -6.96 8.20 -2.55
N VAL A 65 -6.26 9.26 -2.16
CA VAL A 65 -4.97 9.17 -1.46
C VAL A 65 -5.11 8.41 -0.13
N ARG A 66 -6.16 8.71 0.65
CA ARG A 66 -6.45 7.95 1.89
C ARG A 66 -6.72 6.47 1.61
N LEU A 67 -7.42 6.14 0.52
CA LEU A 67 -7.65 4.76 0.10
C LEU A 67 -6.32 4.08 -0.27
N CYS A 68 -5.50 4.70 -1.13
CA CYS A 68 -4.19 4.18 -1.54
C CYS A 68 -3.28 3.91 -0.35
N LEU A 69 -3.26 4.79 0.66
CA LEU A 69 -2.47 4.60 1.88
C LEU A 69 -2.93 3.40 2.74
N THR A 70 -4.17 2.94 2.57
CA THR A 70 -4.77 1.93 3.46
C THR A 70 -5.11 0.61 2.78
N HIS A 71 -5.04 0.52 1.45
CA HIS A 71 -5.59 -0.59 0.70
C HIS A 71 -4.93 -1.95 1.02
N ASP A 72 -3.61 -1.96 1.21
CA ASP A 72 -2.81 -3.17 1.48
C ASP A 72 -2.44 -3.35 2.96
N LEU A 73 -3.07 -2.64 3.90
CA LEU A 73 -2.74 -2.80 5.32
C LEU A 73 -2.91 -4.24 5.83
N VAL A 74 -3.78 -5.03 5.20
CA VAL A 74 -4.01 -6.44 5.55
C VAL A 74 -2.79 -7.32 5.24
N GLU A 75 -1.94 -6.92 4.30
CA GLU A 75 -0.78 -7.70 3.85
C GLU A 75 0.31 -7.80 4.94
N VAL A 76 0.25 -6.96 5.99
CA VAL A 76 1.10 -7.14 7.19
C VAL A 76 0.83 -8.48 7.92
N TYR A 77 -0.32 -9.10 7.66
CA TYR A 77 -0.70 -10.41 8.19
C TYR A 77 -0.79 -11.48 7.11
N ALA A 78 -1.29 -11.13 5.92
CA ALA A 78 -1.50 -12.08 4.83
C ALA A 78 -0.26 -12.29 3.93
N GLY A 79 0.64 -11.31 3.87
CA GLY A 79 1.65 -11.19 2.82
C GLY A 79 1.06 -10.71 1.48
N ASP A 80 1.92 -10.28 0.56
CA ASP A 80 1.55 -9.95 -0.82
C ASP A 80 1.27 -11.24 -1.61
N THR A 81 0.16 -11.24 -2.36
CA THR A 81 -0.16 -12.32 -3.31
C THR A 81 -0.05 -11.78 -4.73
N PHE A 82 0.84 -12.39 -5.52
CA PHE A 82 1.07 -11.94 -6.88
C PHE A 82 -0.19 -12.09 -7.75
N CYS A 83 -0.50 -11.06 -8.54
CA CYS A 83 -1.75 -11.01 -9.31
C CYS A 83 -1.95 -12.15 -10.33
N TYR A 84 -0.87 -12.82 -10.74
CA TYR A 84 -0.90 -13.99 -11.63
C TYR A 84 -0.56 -15.30 -10.91
N ASP A 85 -0.69 -15.35 -9.59
CA ASP A 85 -0.49 -16.59 -8.83
C ASP A 85 -1.74 -17.48 -8.91
N GLU A 86 -1.71 -18.48 -9.79
CA GLU A 86 -2.80 -19.44 -9.96
C GLU A 86 -3.13 -20.19 -8.67
N ALA A 87 -2.15 -20.36 -7.77
CA ALA A 87 -2.38 -21.02 -6.50
C ALA A 87 -3.21 -20.16 -5.54
N GLY A 88 -3.02 -18.84 -5.57
CA GLY A 88 -3.75 -17.87 -4.72
C GLY A 88 -5.22 -17.72 -5.05
N TYR A 89 -5.69 -18.25 -6.19
CA TYR A 89 -7.14 -18.30 -6.51
C TYR A 89 -7.91 -19.40 -5.79
N ARG A 90 -7.22 -20.26 -5.01
CA ARG A 90 -7.82 -21.46 -4.40
C ARG A 90 -8.26 -21.27 -2.94
N ASP A 91 -7.98 -20.11 -2.37
CA ASP A 91 -8.27 -19.73 -0.98
C ASP A 91 -9.65 -19.04 -0.87
#